data_AF-A0A381U8C6-F1
#
_entry.id   AF-A0A381U8C6-F1
#
_cell.length_a   1.000
_cell.length_b   1.000
_cell.length_c   1.000
_cell.angle_alpha   90.00
_cell.angle_beta   90.00
_cell.angle_gamma   90.00
#
_symmetry.space_group_name_H-M   'P 1'
#
loop_
_entity.id
_entity.type
_entity.pdbx_description
1 polymer ?
#
loop_
_entity_poly.entity_id
_entity_poly.type
_entity_poly.pdbx_seq_one_letter_code
_entity_poly.pdbx_strand_id
1 'polypeptide(L)'
;VVVGTVLSTVVLSAGLVGPDTNVSNIAPVTVYVIFWVGVPLSSALLGDIWRAFSPWEALGRLVEAPTRVLRPVPGLVGAGWPALIPVGAFLWLELAYHDGARPRVLAWAGIAYTVCLLALARRSGWGVARRSEGFGVLFGAVGAVSPLYRSDGRLRIRPPFSGLARLETPAPVVAILLMAIGGTAFDGFSRTRFWGDILTGRSGWEATIVNTVGLAWVVLLVGLAYHLACRVGGRVTGDQNPAERFGASLVPILLGYSVAHYFSLLLLEGQAFRSLLSDPYGLGWNLFGTLGDPIHWTLVSTTVVGWVQLVAIVVGHMAAVVAAHDRAVEAWSPTKAIRSQYPMLVVMVAYTMAALVLVAG
;
A
#
# COMPACT_ATOMS: atom_id res chain seq x y z
N VAL A 1 -1.62 -14.33 14.57
CA VAL A 1 -0.26 -13.76 14.62
C VAL A 1 0.78 -14.84 14.38
N VAL A 2 0.73 -15.99 15.09
CA VAL A 2 1.64 -17.13 14.89
C VAL A 2 1.84 -17.52 13.42
N VAL A 3 0.74 -17.70 12.67
CA VAL A 3 0.79 -18.08 11.24
C VAL A 3 1.63 -17.10 10.42
N GLY A 4 1.39 -15.79 10.58
CA GLY A 4 2.14 -14.80 9.81
C GLY A 4 3.58 -14.66 10.28
N THR A 5 3.88 -14.85 11.57
CA THR A 5 5.27 -14.95 12.05
C THR A 5 6.00 -16.12 11.40
N VAL A 6 5.40 -17.31 11.37
CA VAL A 6 5.98 -18.50 10.73
C VAL A 6 6.19 -18.26 9.24
N LEU A 7 5.18 -17.75 8.53
CA LEU A 7 5.27 -17.47 7.11
C LEU A 7 6.37 -16.44 6.82
N SER A 8 6.44 -15.34 7.57
CA SER A 8 7.50 -14.34 7.41
C SER A 8 8.88 -14.94 7.67
N THR A 9 9.04 -15.78 8.69
CA THR A 9 10.32 -16.48 8.93
C THR A 9 10.70 -17.35 7.74
N VAL A 10 9.78 -18.18 7.23
CA VAL A 10 10.01 -19.04 6.07
C VAL A 10 10.38 -18.23 4.83
N VAL A 11 9.66 -17.15 4.55
CA VAL A 11 9.92 -16.27 3.40
C VAL A 11 11.32 -15.64 3.49
N LEU A 12 11.69 -15.11 4.65
CA LEU A 12 12.99 -14.47 4.83
C LEU A 12 14.14 -15.50 4.77
N SER A 13 14.00 -16.65 5.42
CA SER A 13 15.02 -17.70 5.36
C SER A 13 15.15 -18.29 3.96
N ALA A 14 14.03 -18.59 3.28
CA ALA A 14 14.03 -19.05 1.89
C ALA A 14 14.66 -18.04 0.94
N GLY A 15 14.43 -16.73 1.14
CA GLY A 15 15.09 -15.70 0.34
C GLY A 15 16.61 -15.61 0.56
N LEU A 16 17.11 -16.00 1.75
CA LEU A 16 18.55 -16.02 2.03
C LEU A 16 19.26 -17.26 1.49
N VAL A 17 18.70 -18.45 1.76
CA VAL A 17 19.39 -19.74 1.50
C VAL A 17 18.85 -20.51 0.31
N GLY A 18 17.62 -20.21 -0.13
CA GLY A 18 17.00 -20.86 -1.29
C GLY A 18 17.54 -20.33 -2.63
N PRO A 19 16.92 -20.73 -3.74
CA PRO A 19 17.31 -20.30 -5.08
C PRO A 19 17.29 -18.77 -5.21
N ASP A 20 18.36 -18.16 -5.73
CA ASP A 20 18.44 -16.71 -5.95
C ASP A 20 17.85 -16.31 -7.32
N THR A 21 16.70 -16.88 -7.67
CA THR A 21 15.97 -16.56 -8.90
C THR A 21 14.50 -16.31 -8.60
N ASN A 22 13.91 -15.32 -9.26
CA ASN A 22 12.62 -14.77 -8.85
C ASN A 22 11.44 -15.75 -9.03
N VAL A 23 11.57 -16.70 -9.96
CA VAL A 23 10.49 -17.63 -10.34
C VAL A 23 10.43 -18.86 -9.43
N SER A 24 11.58 -19.30 -8.89
CA SER A 24 11.68 -20.53 -8.08
C SER A 24 11.80 -20.27 -6.58
N ASN A 25 11.74 -19.00 -6.16
CA ASN A 25 11.80 -18.61 -4.76
C ASN A 25 10.44 -18.05 -4.31
N ILE A 26 10.00 -18.42 -3.11
CA ILE A 26 8.73 -17.96 -2.55
C ILE A 26 8.74 -16.46 -2.18
N ALA A 27 9.90 -15.85 -1.98
CA ALA A 27 10.00 -14.51 -1.43
C ALA A 27 9.40 -13.42 -2.35
N PRO A 28 9.72 -13.34 -3.66
CA PRO A 28 9.18 -12.30 -4.52
C PRO A 28 7.66 -12.34 -4.65
N VAL A 29 7.08 -13.52 -4.91
CA VAL A 29 5.62 -13.65 -5.01
C VAL A 29 4.93 -13.34 -3.68
N THR A 30 5.52 -13.72 -2.54
CA THR A 30 4.92 -13.42 -1.24
C THR A 30 4.97 -11.93 -0.93
N VAL A 31 6.08 -11.26 -1.23
CA VAL A 31 6.28 -9.85 -0.91
C VAL A 31 5.50 -8.93 -1.86
N TYR A 32 5.60 -9.15 -3.18
CA TYR A 32 4.99 -8.26 -4.17
C TYR A 32 3.56 -8.63 -4.53
N VAL A 33 3.15 -9.89 -4.43
CA VAL A 33 1.79 -10.30 -4.80
C VAL A 33 0.93 -10.49 -3.55
N ILE A 34 1.31 -11.40 -2.65
CA ILE A 34 0.47 -11.74 -1.50
C ILE A 34 0.42 -10.60 -0.48
N PHE A 35 1.57 -10.04 -0.12
CA PHE A 35 1.69 -9.00 0.89
C PHE A 35 1.26 -7.62 0.36
N TRP A 36 1.83 -7.17 -0.76
CA TRP A 36 1.52 -5.83 -1.29
C TRP A 36 0.14 -5.71 -1.92
N VAL A 37 -0.38 -6.76 -2.57
CA VAL A 37 -1.69 -6.71 -3.24
C VAL A 37 -2.75 -7.46 -2.43
N GLY A 38 -2.47 -8.71 -2.07
CA GLY A 38 -3.43 -9.58 -1.39
C GLY A 38 -3.90 -9.03 -0.04
N VAL A 39 -2.99 -8.51 0.80
CA VAL A 39 -3.33 -7.99 2.13
C VAL A 39 -4.22 -6.75 2.08
N PRO A 40 -3.94 -5.66 1.32
CA PRO A 40 -4.84 -4.51 1.27
C PRO A 40 -6.19 -4.85 0.66
N LEU A 41 -6.25 -5.67 -0.41
CA LEU A 41 -7.54 -6.08 -0.99
C LEU A 41 -8.37 -6.91 -0.01
N SER A 42 -7.73 -7.86 0.67
CA SER A 42 -8.39 -8.61 1.75
C SER A 42 -8.78 -7.70 2.92
N SER A 43 -7.98 -6.68 3.23
CA SER A 43 -8.30 -5.72 4.28
C SER A 43 -9.51 -4.86 3.94
N ALA A 44 -9.64 -4.47 2.67
CA ALA A 44 -10.81 -3.76 2.17
C ALA A 44 -12.11 -4.56 2.28
N LEU A 45 -12.04 -5.89 2.33
CA LEU A 45 -13.20 -6.78 2.44
C LEU A 45 -13.48 -7.24 3.88
N LEU A 46 -12.42 -7.51 4.65
CA LEU A 46 -12.49 -8.21 5.94
C LEU A 46 -12.10 -7.34 7.14
N GLY A 47 -11.72 -6.09 6.91
CA GLY A 47 -11.22 -5.15 7.91
C GLY A 47 -9.71 -5.27 8.06
N ASP A 48 -9.12 -4.70 9.11
CA ASP A 48 -7.67 -4.75 9.32
C ASP A 48 -7.19 -6.18 9.67
N ILE A 49 -7.02 -7.02 8.64
CA ILE A 49 -6.51 -8.38 8.76
C ILE A 49 -5.01 -8.38 9.02
N TRP A 50 -4.29 -7.35 8.60
CA TRP A 50 -2.85 -7.27 8.77
C TRP A 50 -2.48 -7.33 10.24
N ARG A 51 -3.22 -6.66 11.13
CA ARG A 51 -3.00 -6.78 12.58
C ARG A 51 -3.13 -8.20 13.13
N ALA A 52 -3.86 -9.09 12.46
CA ALA A 52 -3.98 -10.49 12.88
C ALA A 52 -2.81 -11.35 12.38
N PHE A 53 -2.15 -10.98 11.27
CA PHE A 53 -1.06 -11.75 10.66
C PHE A 53 0.32 -11.12 10.86
N SER A 54 0.41 -9.84 11.17
CA SER A 54 1.67 -9.10 11.25
C SER A 54 2.68 -9.79 12.17
N PRO A 55 3.86 -10.19 11.67
CA PRO A 55 4.89 -10.80 12.52
C PRO A 55 5.34 -9.84 13.62
N TRP A 56 5.30 -8.54 13.33
CA TRP A 56 5.73 -7.49 14.24
C TRP A 56 4.77 -7.28 15.41
N GLU A 57 3.49 -7.65 15.28
CA GLU A 57 2.54 -7.64 16.40
C GLU A 57 2.90 -8.64 17.51
N ALA A 58 3.45 -9.81 17.15
CA ALA A 58 3.97 -10.76 18.13
C ALA A 58 5.34 -10.31 18.64
N LEU A 59 6.27 -10.07 17.72
CA LEU A 59 7.66 -9.77 18.08
C LEU A 59 7.78 -8.46 18.86
N GLY A 60 7.03 -7.43 18.49
CA GLY A 60 7.02 -6.13 19.15
C GLY A 60 6.59 -6.18 20.61
N ARG A 61 5.59 -7.02 20.93
CA ARG A 61 5.13 -7.24 22.32
C ARG A 61 6.13 -8.04 23.14
N LEU A 62 6.87 -8.96 22.52
CA LEU A 62 7.90 -9.75 23.20
C LEU A 62 9.12 -8.91 23.56
N VAL A 63 9.50 -7.94 22.73
CA VAL A 63 10.64 -7.05 22.98
C VAL A 63 10.29 -5.82 23.81
N GLU A 64 9.00 -5.61 24.11
CA GLU A 64 8.56 -4.50 24.94
C GLU A 64 9.02 -4.70 26.39
N ALA A 65 9.76 -3.72 26.93
CA ALA A 65 10.29 -3.81 28.30
C ALA A 65 9.15 -3.58 29.32
N PRO A 66 9.00 -4.42 30.37
CA PRO A 66 7.86 -4.35 31.31
C PRO A 66 7.70 -3.03 32.07
N THR A 67 8.75 -2.21 32.18
CA THR A 67 8.83 -1.08 33.13
C THR A 67 8.93 0.30 32.50
N ARG A 68 8.66 0.46 31.20
CA ARG A 68 8.68 1.80 30.59
C ARG A 68 7.33 2.47 30.69
N VAL A 69 7.24 3.44 31.60
CA VAL A 69 6.25 4.52 31.55
C VAL A 69 6.23 5.06 30.13
N LEU A 70 5.06 5.03 29.48
CA LEU A 70 4.81 5.61 28.15
C LEU A 70 5.05 7.12 28.20
N ARG A 71 6.31 7.54 28.20
CA ARG A 71 6.65 8.95 27.99
C ARG A 71 6.19 9.29 26.58
N PRO A 72 5.43 10.39 26.39
CA PRO A 72 5.17 10.90 25.06
C PRO A 72 6.51 11.01 24.33
N VAL A 73 6.63 10.38 23.17
CA VAL A 73 7.80 10.56 22.31
C VAL A 73 7.53 11.81 21.48
N PRO A 74 8.16 12.96 21.76
CA PRO A 74 7.93 14.16 20.97
C PRO A 74 8.56 14.03 19.58
N GLY A 75 8.12 14.90 18.65
CA GLY A 75 8.71 15.02 17.32
C GLY A 75 8.24 13.98 16.30
N LEU A 76 9.03 13.83 15.24
CA LEU A 76 8.66 13.08 14.02
C LEU A 76 8.26 11.62 14.30
N VAL A 77 8.96 10.96 15.23
CA VAL A 77 8.70 9.57 15.63
C VAL A 77 7.37 9.43 16.36
N GLY A 78 7.05 10.37 17.26
CA GLY A 78 5.78 10.39 17.97
C GLY A 78 4.58 10.52 17.04
N ALA A 79 4.73 11.41 16.06
CA ALA A 79 3.73 11.70 15.03
C ALA A 79 3.55 10.55 14.03
N GLY A 80 4.54 9.67 13.86
CA GLY A 80 4.47 8.51 12.95
C GLY A 80 5.13 8.72 11.58
N TRP A 81 5.90 9.79 11.37
CA TRP A 81 6.64 10.00 10.11
C TRP A 81 7.57 8.86 9.68
N PRO A 82 8.23 8.09 10.58
CA PRO A 82 9.06 6.96 10.17
C PRO A 82 8.32 5.88 9.39
N ALA A 83 6.98 5.81 9.48
CA ALA A 83 6.17 4.88 8.70
C ALA A 83 6.25 5.13 7.17
N LEU A 84 6.66 6.33 6.74
CA LEU A 84 6.87 6.62 5.32
C LEU A 84 8.08 5.88 4.73
N ILE A 85 9.12 5.65 5.54
CA ILE A 85 10.39 5.05 5.12
C ILE A 85 10.18 3.62 4.56
N PRO A 86 9.54 2.67 5.26
CA PRO A 86 9.38 1.32 4.73
C PRO A 86 8.50 1.26 3.48
N VAL A 87 7.44 2.08 3.40
CA VAL A 87 6.57 2.13 2.21
C VAL A 87 7.32 2.71 1.01
N GLY A 88 8.05 3.81 1.20
CA GLY A 88 8.87 4.41 0.14
C GLY A 88 10.03 3.51 -0.30
N ALA A 89 10.71 2.85 0.64
CA ALA A 89 11.79 1.90 0.34
C ALA A 89 11.26 0.67 -0.42
N PHE A 90 10.08 0.19 -0.05
CA PHE A 90 9.41 -0.90 -0.77
C PHE A 90 9.10 -0.52 -2.22
N LEU A 91 8.46 0.62 -2.44
CA LEU A 91 8.16 1.10 -3.80
C LEU A 91 9.42 1.36 -4.62
N TRP A 92 10.48 1.85 -3.99
CA TRP A 92 11.77 2.03 -4.65
C TRP A 92 12.40 0.69 -5.05
N LEU A 93 12.36 -0.30 -4.16
CA LEU A 93 12.83 -1.66 -4.47
C LEU A 93 12.02 -2.27 -5.63
N GLU A 94 10.71 -2.11 -5.62
CA GLU A 94 9.82 -2.66 -6.64
C GLU A 94 10.00 -1.99 -8.01
N LEU A 95 10.04 -0.65 -8.03
CA LEU A 95 9.84 0.12 -9.27
C LEU A 95 11.12 0.78 -9.81
N ALA A 96 12.15 0.91 -8.99
CA ALA A 96 13.37 1.59 -9.38
C ALA A 96 14.62 0.71 -9.33
N TYR A 97 14.77 -0.11 -8.31
CA TYR A 97 15.99 -0.90 -8.15
C TYR A 97 16.08 -2.02 -9.21
N HIS A 98 17.20 -2.04 -9.96
CA HIS A 98 17.42 -3.01 -11.04
C HIS A 98 17.35 -4.49 -10.61
N ASP A 99 17.68 -4.78 -9.34
CA ASP A 99 17.61 -6.12 -8.74
C ASP A 99 16.47 -6.24 -7.71
N GLY A 100 15.40 -5.45 -7.86
CA GLY A 100 14.26 -5.35 -6.93
C GLY A 100 13.58 -6.66 -6.58
N ALA A 101 13.49 -7.58 -7.54
CA ALA A 101 12.83 -8.87 -7.37
C ALA A 101 13.76 -10.01 -6.90
N ARG A 102 15.05 -9.73 -6.70
CA ARG A 102 16.04 -10.73 -6.32
C ARG A 102 15.78 -11.23 -4.88
N PRO A 103 15.61 -12.54 -4.63
CA PRO A 103 15.18 -13.05 -3.32
C PRO A 103 16.06 -12.63 -2.14
N ARG A 104 17.38 -12.59 -2.33
CA ARG A 104 18.32 -12.16 -1.28
C ARG A 104 18.17 -10.70 -0.89
N VAL A 105 17.89 -9.83 -1.87
CA VAL A 105 17.64 -8.41 -1.63
C VAL A 105 16.39 -8.24 -0.78
N LEU A 106 15.31 -8.94 -1.12
CA LEU A 106 14.06 -8.93 -0.36
C LEU A 106 14.23 -9.45 1.06
N ALA A 107 14.98 -10.54 1.22
CA ALA A 107 15.23 -11.10 2.55
C ALA A 107 16.02 -10.13 3.44
N TRP A 108 17.09 -9.54 2.93
CA TRP A 108 17.87 -8.54 3.68
C TRP A 108 17.07 -7.28 3.98
N ALA A 109 16.27 -6.79 3.02
CA ALA A 109 15.38 -5.64 3.24
C ALA A 109 14.33 -5.93 4.33
N GLY A 110 13.69 -7.11 4.28
CA GLY A 110 12.72 -7.54 5.28
C GLY A 110 13.32 -7.75 6.68
N ILE A 111 14.54 -8.28 6.76
CA ILE A 111 15.31 -8.38 8.02
C ILE A 111 15.65 -6.99 8.55
N ALA A 112 16.21 -6.12 7.72
CA ALA A 112 16.58 -4.75 8.11
C ALA A 112 15.35 -3.99 8.63
N TYR A 113 14.21 -4.10 7.93
CA TYR A 113 12.96 -3.51 8.36
C TYR A 113 12.50 -4.06 9.72
N THR A 114 12.52 -5.38 9.88
CA THR A 114 12.12 -6.03 11.13
C THR A 114 13.03 -5.61 12.29
N VAL A 115 14.36 -5.60 12.10
CA VAL A 115 15.32 -5.19 13.13
C VAL A 115 15.13 -3.72 13.52
N CYS A 116 14.98 -2.81 12.55
CA CYS A 116 14.74 -1.39 12.82
C CYS A 116 13.44 -1.17 13.61
N LEU A 117 12.36 -1.87 13.24
CA LEU A 117 11.08 -1.76 13.92
C LEU A 117 11.12 -2.31 15.35
N LEU A 118 11.81 -3.45 15.56
CA LEU A 118 11.99 -4.03 16.89
C LEU A 118 12.92 -3.19 17.77
N ALA A 119 13.96 -2.58 17.19
CA ALA A 119 14.81 -1.64 17.91
C ALA A 119 14.00 -0.41 18.37
N LEU A 120 13.10 0.11 17.52
CA LEU A 120 12.18 1.17 17.89
C LEU A 120 11.19 0.72 18.98
N ALA A 121 10.62 -0.48 18.86
CA ALA A 121 9.73 -1.04 19.88
C ALA A 121 10.44 -1.19 21.23
N ARG A 122 11.68 -1.69 21.22
CA ARG A 122 12.51 -1.81 22.42
C ARG A 122 12.84 -0.45 23.04
N ARG A 123 13.05 0.58 22.22
CA ARG A 123 13.42 1.95 22.64
C ARG A 123 12.24 2.81 23.09
N SER A 124 11.08 2.66 22.49
CA SER A 124 9.95 3.60 22.63
C SER A 124 8.61 2.93 22.97
N GLY A 125 8.58 1.61 23.10
CA GLY A 125 7.36 0.81 23.31
C GLY A 125 6.69 0.42 21.99
N TRP A 126 5.94 -0.68 22.02
CA TRP A 126 5.28 -1.21 20.82
C TRP A 126 4.21 -0.24 20.30
N GLY A 127 3.53 0.50 21.19
CA GLY A 127 2.53 1.49 20.80
C GLY A 127 3.08 2.60 19.88
N VAL A 128 4.34 3.02 20.08
CA VAL A 128 5.01 4.01 19.22
C VAL A 128 5.52 3.36 17.94
N ALA A 129 6.16 2.19 18.05
CA ALA A 129 6.67 1.45 16.90
C ALA A 129 5.55 1.07 15.92
N ARG A 130 4.36 0.71 16.41
CA ARG A 130 3.18 0.44 15.57
C ARG A 130 2.77 1.64 14.71
N ARG A 131 2.93 2.88 15.20
CA ARG A 131 2.68 4.09 14.39
C ARG A 131 3.77 4.36 13.34
N SER A 132 4.92 3.70 13.48
CA SER A 132 6.03 3.73 12.52
C SER A 132 6.05 2.48 11.61
N GLU A 133 5.08 1.58 11.76
CA GLU A 133 4.91 0.39 10.94
C GLU A 133 4.08 0.77 9.70
N GLY A 134 4.77 1.16 8.62
CA GLY A 134 4.14 1.77 7.45
C GLY A 134 3.07 0.95 6.76
N PHE A 135 3.25 -0.38 6.68
CA PHE A 135 2.28 -1.24 6.02
C PHE A 135 1.03 -1.42 6.88
N GLY A 136 1.16 -1.53 8.20
CA GLY A 136 0.02 -1.54 9.11
C GLY A 136 -0.76 -0.23 9.12
N VAL A 137 -0.08 0.91 8.99
CA VAL A 137 -0.75 2.21 8.79
C VAL A 137 -1.52 2.22 7.46
N LEU A 138 -0.87 1.81 6.36
CA LEU A 138 -1.47 1.78 5.02
C LEU A 138 -2.67 0.81 4.94
N PHE A 139 -2.47 -0.44 5.35
CA PHE A 139 -3.49 -1.49 5.30
C PHE A 139 -4.61 -1.24 6.31
N GLY A 140 -4.31 -0.64 7.46
CA GLY A 140 -5.32 -0.18 8.41
C GLY A 140 -6.21 0.92 7.82
N ALA A 141 -5.62 1.88 7.08
CA ALA A 141 -6.38 2.90 6.36
C ALA A 141 -7.28 2.28 5.27
N VAL A 142 -6.75 1.34 4.49
CA VAL A 142 -7.55 0.58 3.49
C VAL A 142 -8.67 -0.22 4.18
N GLY A 143 -8.39 -0.86 5.31
CA GLY A 143 -9.38 -1.60 6.09
C GLY A 143 -10.54 -0.74 6.63
N ALA A 144 -10.41 0.59 6.62
CA ALA A 144 -11.50 1.50 6.98
C ALA A 144 -12.69 1.45 6.01
N VAL A 145 -12.50 0.98 4.76
CA VAL A 145 -13.60 0.81 3.80
C VAL A 145 -14.41 -0.47 4.04
N SER A 146 -13.88 -1.40 4.83
CA SER A 146 -14.46 -2.73 4.98
C SER A 146 -15.86 -2.72 5.61
N PRO A 147 -16.78 -3.58 5.13
CA PRO A 147 -18.05 -3.84 5.80
C PRO A 147 -17.84 -4.57 7.14
N LEU A 148 -16.76 -5.33 7.29
CA LEU A 148 -16.40 -6.02 8.52
C LEU A 148 -15.43 -5.18 9.34
N TYR A 149 -15.75 -4.96 10.62
CA TYR A 149 -14.87 -4.26 11.55
C TYR A 149 -14.97 -4.84 12.96
N ARG A 150 -13.93 -4.62 13.77
CA ARG A 150 -13.93 -5.02 15.18
C ARG A 150 -14.20 -3.82 16.08
N SER A 151 -15.12 -3.98 17.03
CA SER A 151 -15.41 -3.03 18.10
C SER A 151 -15.62 -3.80 19.39
N ASP A 152 -14.95 -3.39 20.47
CA ASP A 152 -15.09 -4.01 21.80
C ASP A 152 -14.80 -5.52 21.79
N GLY A 153 -13.81 -5.94 20.99
CA GLY A 153 -13.42 -7.35 20.82
C GLY A 153 -14.40 -8.20 19.99
N ARG A 154 -15.51 -7.64 19.51
CA ARG A 154 -16.51 -8.34 18.70
C ARG A 154 -16.43 -7.91 17.23
N LEU A 155 -16.68 -8.86 16.33
CA LEU A 155 -16.85 -8.58 14.91
C LEU A 155 -18.24 -7.98 14.69
N ARG A 156 -18.31 -6.86 13.98
CA ARG A 156 -19.54 -6.15 13.63
C ARG A 156 -19.54 -5.86 12.13
N ILE A 157 -20.74 -5.63 11.60
CA ILE A 157 -20.99 -5.30 10.20
C ILE A 157 -21.42 -3.84 10.10
N ARG A 158 -20.94 -3.15 9.08
CA ARG A 158 -21.36 -1.80 8.67
C ARG A 158 -21.48 -1.74 7.14
N PRO A 159 -22.19 -0.76 6.58
CA PRO A 159 -22.12 -0.50 5.14
C PRO A 159 -20.67 -0.26 4.70
N PRO A 160 -20.25 -0.72 3.51
CA PRO A 160 -18.93 -0.41 2.95
C PRO A 160 -18.67 1.10 2.92
N PHE A 161 -17.40 1.49 3.00
CA PHE A 161 -16.91 2.89 3.03
C PHE A 161 -17.35 3.74 4.23
N SER A 162 -18.37 3.35 5.01
CA SER A 162 -18.85 4.17 6.14
C SER A 162 -17.82 4.35 7.25
N GLY A 163 -16.83 3.46 7.32
CA GLY A 163 -15.71 3.58 8.26
C GLY A 163 -14.77 4.74 7.98
N LEU A 164 -14.75 5.28 6.76
CA LEU A 164 -13.97 6.46 6.41
C LEU A 164 -14.39 7.69 7.22
N ALA A 165 -15.63 7.73 7.73
CA ALA A 165 -16.11 8.78 8.62
C ALA A 165 -15.37 8.87 9.96
N ARG A 166 -14.71 7.80 10.37
CA ARG A 166 -13.97 7.73 11.64
C ARG A 166 -12.46 7.60 11.42
N LEU A 167 -12.01 7.60 10.17
CA LEU A 167 -10.59 7.48 9.85
C LEU A 167 -9.91 8.83 10.07
N GLU A 168 -9.05 8.89 11.08
CA GLU A 168 -8.16 10.02 11.27
C GLU A 168 -6.97 9.92 10.30
N THR A 169 -6.71 11.01 9.58
CA THR A 169 -5.62 11.09 8.60
C THR A 169 -4.67 12.23 8.93
N PRO A 170 -3.85 12.09 10.00
CA PRO A 170 -2.80 13.06 10.28
C PRO A 170 -1.77 13.09 9.13
N ALA A 171 -0.96 14.16 9.07
CA ALA A 171 -0.03 14.39 7.95
C ALA A 171 0.83 13.16 7.53
N PRO A 172 1.38 12.32 8.44
CA PRO A 172 2.12 11.12 8.03
C PRO A 172 1.27 10.08 7.30
N VAL A 173 0.01 9.91 7.71
CA VAL A 173 -0.93 8.98 7.05
C VAL A 173 -1.26 9.50 5.65
N VAL A 174 -1.52 10.81 5.50
CA VAL A 174 -1.72 11.45 4.19
C VAL A 174 -0.49 11.25 3.29
N ALA A 175 0.71 11.45 3.82
CA ALA A 175 1.95 11.25 3.07
C ALA A 175 2.13 9.80 2.60
N ILE A 176 1.79 8.82 3.45
CA ILE A 176 1.84 7.39 3.11
C ILE A 176 0.82 7.04 2.01
N LEU A 177 -0.41 7.56 2.11
CA LEU A 177 -1.43 7.36 1.09
C LEU A 177 -1.00 7.97 -0.26
N LEU A 178 -0.45 9.19 -0.25
CA LEU A 178 0.06 9.84 -1.46
C LEU A 178 1.29 9.12 -2.04
N MET A 179 2.18 8.60 -1.19
CA MET A 179 3.31 7.77 -1.61
C MET A 179 2.84 6.49 -2.32
N ALA A 180 1.86 5.79 -1.76
CA ALA A 180 1.30 4.57 -2.35
C ALA A 180 0.58 4.86 -3.68
N ILE A 181 -0.24 5.91 -3.74
CA ILE A 181 -0.92 6.33 -4.98
C ILE A 181 0.10 6.75 -6.03
N GLY A 182 1.09 7.58 -5.66
CA GLY A 182 2.14 8.06 -6.56
C GLY A 182 3.03 6.93 -7.08
N GLY A 183 3.37 5.96 -6.23
CA GLY A 183 4.10 4.75 -6.64
C GLY A 183 3.31 3.93 -7.65
N THR A 184 2.02 3.70 -7.39
CA THR A 184 1.14 2.98 -8.34
C THR A 184 0.99 3.75 -9.66
N ALA A 185 0.89 5.08 -9.60
CA ALA A 185 0.86 5.92 -10.79
C ALA A 185 2.19 5.83 -11.58
N PHE A 186 3.33 5.77 -10.89
CA PHE A 186 4.62 5.55 -11.54
C PHE A 186 4.75 4.16 -12.16
N ASP A 187 4.25 3.10 -11.51
CA ASP A 187 4.20 1.75 -12.10
C ASP A 187 3.47 1.77 -13.44
N GLY A 188 2.28 2.37 -13.51
CA GLY A 188 1.56 2.57 -14.76
C GLY A 188 2.34 3.41 -15.77
N PHE A 189 2.87 4.55 -15.34
CA PHE A 189 3.63 5.45 -16.21
C PHE A 189 4.90 4.81 -16.80
N SER A 190 5.58 3.98 -16.00
CA SER A 190 6.82 3.32 -16.40
C SER A 190 6.63 2.27 -17.50
N ARG A 191 5.39 1.80 -17.70
CA ARG A 191 5.01 0.84 -18.75
C ARG A 191 4.63 1.49 -20.08
N THR A 192 4.48 2.82 -20.10
CA THR A 192 4.19 3.55 -21.33
C THR A 192 5.38 3.52 -22.30
N ARG A 193 5.09 3.64 -23.61
CA ARG A 193 6.14 3.75 -24.64
C ARG A 193 7.12 4.89 -24.38
N PHE A 194 6.60 6.04 -23.92
CA PHE A 194 7.40 7.21 -23.58
C PHE A 194 8.50 6.88 -22.56
N TRP A 195 8.15 6.17 -21.48
CA TRP A 195 9.14 5.81 -20.46
C TRP A 195 10.10 4.71 -20.96
N GLY A 196 9.59 3.76 -21.76
CA GLY A 196 10.40 2.74 -22.43
C GLY A 196 11.49 3.35 -23.32
N ASP A 197 11.15 4.38 -24.10
CA ASP A 197 12.11 5.09 -24.95
C ASP A 197 13.20 5.80 -24.12
N ILE A 198 12.83 6.37 -22.97
CA ILE A 198 13.79 6.97 -22.02
C ILE A 198 14.73 5.91 -21.43
N LEU A 199 14.23 4.71 -21.13
CA LEU A 199 15.03 3.61 -20.58
C LEU A 199 15.84 2.86 -21.63
N THR A 200 15.58 3.07 -22.91
CA THR A 200 16.26 2.34 -24.00
C THR A 200 17.77 2.54 -23.93
N GLY A 201 18.52 1.43 -23.88
CA GLY A 201 19.98 1.44 -23.76
C GLY A 201 20.51 1.65 -22.34
N ARG A 202 19.64 1.87 -21.34
CA ARG A 202 20.04 2.06 -19.93
C ARG A 202 19.78 0.76 -19.15
N SER A 203 20.74 0.36 -18.31
CA SER A 203 20.62 -0.85 -17.49
C SER A 203 21.31 -0.69 -16.14
N GLY A 204 21.07 -1.64 -15.23
CA GLY A 204 21.67 -1.64 -13.89
C GLY A 204 21.42 -0.34 -13.12
N TRP A 205 22.50 0.28 -12.64
CA TRP A 205 22.42 1.53 -11.88
C TRP A 205 21.93 2.74 -12.69
N GLU A 206 22.17 2.78 -14.01
CA GLU A 206 21.68 3.88 -14.84
C GLU A 206 20.15 3.87 -14.90
N ALA A 207 19.56 2.71 -15.19
CA ALA A 207 18.11 2.52 -15.14
C ALA A 207 17.57 2.79 -13.73
N THR A 208 18.31 2.38 -12.69
CA THR A 208 17.92 2.62 -11.29
C THR A 208 17.81 4.11 -10.98
N ILE A 209 18.79 4.91 -11.39
CA ILE A 209 18.79 6.36 -11.15
C ILE A 209 17.62 7.02 -11.89
N VAL A 210 17.41 6.67 -13.16
CA VAL A 210 16.31 7.22 -13.98
C VAL A 210 14.96 6.89 -13.37
N ASN A 211 14.72 5.63 -12.99
CA ASN A 211 13.48 5.21 -12.34
C ASN A 211 13.31 5.83 -10.95
N THR A 212 14.40 6.05 -10.20
CA THR A 212 14.34 6.74 -8.90
C THR A 212 13.86 8.18 -9.07
N VAL A 213 14.40 8.91 -10.06
CA VAL A 213 13.99 10.28 -10.37
C VAL A 213 12.55 10.30 -10.88
N GLY A 214 12.16 9.36 -11.74
CA GLY A 214 10.79 9.21 -12.22
C GLY A 214 9.79 8.97 -11.11
N LEU A 215 10.06 7.99 -10.23
CA LEU A 215 9.24 7.68 -9.07
C LEU A 215 9.07 8.89 -8.16
N ALA A 216 10.17 9.56 -7.80
CA ALA A 216 10.12 10.76 -6.97
C ALA A 216 9.31 11.88 -7.65
N TRP A 217 9.50 12.10 -8.96
CA TRP A 217 8.79 13.11 -9.71
C TRP A 217 7.27 12.87 -9.75
N VAL A 218 6.83 11.64 -10.03
CA VAL A 218 5.40 11.30 -10.07
C VAL A 218 4.77 11.40 -8.68
N VAL A 219 5.43 10.88 -7.63
CA VAL A 219 4.94 10.99 -6.24
C VAL A 219 4.80 12.46 -5.82
N LEU A 220 5.79 13.30 -6.15
CA LEU A 220 5.73 14.73 -5.87
C LEU A 220 4.62 15.44 -6.65
N LEU A 221 4.41 15.09 -7.92
CA LEU A 221 3.34 15.67 -8.74
C LEU A 221 1.96 15.35 -8.17
N VAL A 222 1.72 14.08 -7.81
CA VAL A 222 0.48 13.65 -7.16
C VAL A 222 0.31 14.39 -5.83
N GLY A 223 1.32 14.37 -4.95
CA GLY A 223 1.24 15.07 -3.67
C GLY A 223 0.98 16.56 -3.80
N LEU A 224 1.68 17.24 -4.71
CA LEU A 224 1.51 18.68 -4.95
C LEU A 224 0.10 19.00 -5.45
N ALA A 225 -0.44 18.24 -6.40
CA ALA A 225 -1.79 18.44 -6.91
C ALA A 225 -2.84 18.31 -5.79
N TYR A 226 -2.73 17.27 -4.94
CA TYR A 226 -3.62 17.08 -3.80
C TYR A 226 -3.53 18.24 -2.79
N HIS A 227 -2.31 18.61 -2.38
CA HIS A 227 -2.10 19.68 -1.40
C HIS A 227 -2.52 21.05 -1.95
N LEU A 228 -2.31 21.32 -3.24
CA LEU A 228 -2.75 22.55 -3.88
C LEU A 228 -4.28 22.64 -3.91
N ALA A 229 -4.97 21.57 -4.30
CA ALA A 229 -6.44 21.52 -4.25
C ALA A 229 -6.96 21.76 -2.82
N CYS A 230 -6.38 21.08 -1.83
CA CYS A 230 -6.74 21.28 -0.42
C CYS A 230 -6.49 22.72 0.03
N ARG A 231 -5.37 23.34 -0.36
CA ARG A 231 -5.03 24.72 0.00
C ARG A 231 -6.00 25.71 -0.63
N VAL A 232 -6.37 25.53 -1.89
CA VAL A 232 -7.34 26.41 -2.58
C VAL A 232 -8.72 26.26 -1.96
N GLY A 233 -9.18 25.03 -1.69
CA GLY A 233 -10.45 24.78 -1.00
C GLY A 233 -10.46 25.32 0.44
N GLY A 234 -9.35 25.16 1.16
CA GLY A 234 -9.16 25.66 2.53
C GLY A 234 -9.26 27.18 2.65
N ARG A 235 -8.86 27.94 1.61
CA ARG A 235 -9.05 29.41 1.58
C ARG A 235 -10.53 29.82 1.61
N VAL A 236 -11.41 28.99 1.06
CA VAL A 236 -12.87 29.24 1.06
C VAL A 236 -13.48 28.98 2.45
N THR A 237 -12.92 28.03 3.18
CA THR A 237 -13.47 27.55 4.45
C THR A 237 -12.80 28.14 5.69
N GLY A 238 -11.55 28.60 5.57
CA GLY A 238 -10.70 29.03 6.69
C GLY A 238 -10.02 27.86 7.43
N ASP A 239 -10.11 26.63 6.90
CA ASP A 239 -9.49 25.46 7.52
C ASP A 239 -7.97 25.53 7.46
N GLN A 240 -7.33 25.28 8.60
CA GLN A 240 -5.88 25.29 8.74
C GLN A 240 -5.25 23.96 8.28
N ASN A 241 -5.99 22.84 8.35
CA ASN A 241 -5.49 21.51 8.01
C ASN A 241 -6.38 20.78 6.99
N PRO A 242 -6.72 21.38 5.84
CA PRO A 242 -7.65 20.78 4.87
C PRO A 242 -7.13 19.45 4.32
N ALA A 243 -5.82 19.31 4.12
CA ALA A 243 -5.21 18.07 3.62
C ALA A 243 -5.39 16.88 4.58
N GLU A 244 -5.41 17.13 5.89
CA GLU A 244 -5.65 16.10 6.90
C GLU A 244 -7.15 15.78 6.99
N ARG A 245 -8.03 16.78 6.87
CA ARG A 245 -9.49 16.57 6.91
C ARG A 245 -9.98 15.73 5.73
N PHE A 246 -9.45 15.96 4.54
CA PHE A 246 -9.84 15.24 3.33
C PHE A 246 -9.02 13.97 3.08
N GLY A 247 -8.02 13.65 3.92
CA GLY A 247 -7.12 12.52 3.68
C GLY A 247 -7.83 11.18 3.54
N ALA A 248 -8.94 10.97 4.24
CA ALA A 248 -9.74 9.75 4.12
C ALA A 248 -10.31 9.52 2.70
N SER A 249 -10.48 10.57 1.88
CA SER A 249 -10.92 10.43 0.49
C SER A 249 -9.84 9.87 -0.43
N LEU A 250 -8.58 9.82 -0.01
CA LEU A 250 -7.50 9.17 -0.78
C LEU A 250 -7.61 7.64 -0.73
N VAL A 251 -8.23 7.07 0.30
CA VAL A 251 -8.32 5.61 0.48
C VAL A 251 -9.10 4.93 -0.66
N PRO A 252 -10.29 5.41 -1.08
CA PRO A 252 -10.99 4.82 -2.22
C PRO A 252 -10.22 4.94 -3.54
N ILE A 253 -9.47 6.02 -3.75
CA ILE A 253 -8.61 6.21 -4.93
C ILE A 253 -7.52 5.14 -4.94
N LEU A 254 -6.80 5.00 -3.82
CA LEU A 254 -5.78 3.99 -3.64
C LEU A 254 -6.34 2.60 -3.92
N LEU A 255 -7.49 2.25 -3.34
CA LEU A 255 -8.12 0.94 -3.53
C LEU A 255 -8.51 0.69 -5.01
N GLY A 256 -9.14 1.67 -5.66
CA GLY A 256 -9.49 1.58 -7.07
C GLY A 256 -8.26 1.38 -7.96
N TYR A 257 -7.17 2.11 -7.69
CA TYR A 257 -5.91 1.92 -8.38
C TYR A 257 -5.26 0.57 -8.09
N SER A 258 -5.24 0.11 -6.84
CA SER A 258 -4.67 -1.20 -6.50
C SER A 258 -5.39 -2.33 -7.24
N VAL A 259 -6.71 -2.28 -7.35
CA VAL A 259 -7.47 -3.27 -8.13
C VAL A 259 -7.15 -3.13 -9.62
N ALA A 260 -7.14 -1.92 -10.17
CA ALA A 260 -6.87 -1.72 -11.59
C ALA A 260 -5.45 -2.17 -12.00
N HIS A 261 -4.43 -1.89 -11.21
CA HIS A 261 -3.05 -2.24 -11.58
C HIS A 261 -2.70 -3.69 -11.26
N TYR A 262 -3.26 -4.26 -10.20
CA TYR A 262 -2.74 -5.51 -9.64
C TYR A 262 -3.74 -6.67 -9.61
N PHE A 263 -4.96 -6.51 -10.13
CA PHE A 263 -5.94 -7.61 -10.20
C PHE A 263 -5.42 -8.83 -10.96
N SER A 264 -4.91 -8.63 -12.18
CA SER A 264 -4.37 -9.72 -13.00
C SER A 264 -3.12 -10.32 -12.38
N LEU A 265 -2.26 -9.49 -11.77
CA LEU A 265 -1.07 -9.93 -11.05
C LEU A 265 -1.44 -10.89 -9.91
N LEU A 266 -2.39 -10.49 -9.05
CA LEU A 266 -2.86 -11.32 -7.95
C LEU A 266 -3.50 -12.62 -8.44
N LEU A 267 -4.29 -12.56 -9.51
CA LEU A 267 -5.02 -13.71 -10.02
C LEU A 267 -4.12 -14.71 -10.77
N LEU A 268 -3.15 -14.22 -11.53
CA LEU A 268 -2.30 -15.04 -12.39
C LEU A 268 -1.01 -15.45 -11.67
N GLU A 269 -0.23 -14.49 -11.19
CA GLU A 269 1.03 -14.79 -10.48
C GLU A 269 0.79 -15.29 -9.06
N GLY A 270 -0.32 -14.91 -8.42
CA GLY A 270 -0.68 -15.45 -7.10
C GLY A 270 -0.88 -16.97 -7.08
N GLN A 271 -1.12 -17.61 -8.25
CA GLN A 271 -1.16 -19.07 -8.36
C GLN A 271 0.20 -19.70 -7.99
N ALA A 272 1.30 -19.05 -8.38
CA ALA A 272 2.65 -19.54 -8.10
C ALA A 272 2.95 -19.62 -6.60
N PHE A 273 2.33 -18.76 -5.78
CA PHE A 273 2.47 -18.83 -4.32
C PHE A 273 2.06 -20.20 -3.78
N ARG A 274 1.01 -20.83 -4.34
CA ARG A 274 0.54 -22.13 -3.87
C ARG A 274 1.54 -23.25 -4.13
N SER A 275 2.17 -23.25 -5.30
CA SER A 275 3.20 -24.24 -5.65
C SER A 275 4.49 -23.99 -4.85
N LEU A 276 4.92 -22.73 -4.75
CA LEU A 276 6.13 -22.33 -4.01
C LEU A 276 5.98 -22.51 -2.49
N LEU A 277 4.76 -22.46 -1.95
CA LEU A 277 4.50 -22.78 -0.55
C LEU A 277 4.73 -24.27 -0.24
N SER A 278 4.59 -25.16 -1.23
CA SER A 278 4.91 -26.59 -1.08
C SER A 278 6.40 -26.89 -1.11
N ASP A 279 7.22 -26.04 -1.76
CA ASP A 279 8.68 -26.16 -1.82
C ASP A 279 9.39 -24.79 -1.63
N PRO A 280 9.28 -24.17 -0.45
CA PRO A 280 9.76 -22.80 -0.25
C PRO A 280 11.27 -22.63 -0.43
N TYR A 281 12.04 -23.70 -0.23
CA TYR A 281 13.51 -23.71 -0.35
C TYR A 281 14.03 -24.30 -1.66
N GLY A 282 13.16 -24.74 -2.57
CA GLY A 282 13.58 -25.36 -3.84
C GLY A 282 14.33 -26.69 -3.66
N LEU A 283 13.98 -27.47 -2.63
CA LEU A 283 14.62 -28.74 -2.27
C LEU A 283 13.87 -29.96 -2.83
N GLY A 284 12.83 -29.75 -3.63
CA GLY A 284 11.95 -30.79 -4.13
C GLY A 284 10.91 -31.26 -3.10
N TRP A 285 10.62 -30.44 -2.09
CA TRP A 285 9.56 -30.75 -1.13
C TRP A 285 8.18 -30.69 -1.77
N ASN A 286 7.21 -31.38 -1.18
CA ASN A 286 5.83 -31.27 -1.62
C ASN A 286 4.89 -31.22 -0.41
N LEU A 287 5.09 -30.22 0.45
CA LEU A 287 4.45 -30.13 1.77
C LEU A 287 2.91 -30.14 1.71
N PHE A 288 2.33 -29.57 0.66
CA PHE A 288 0.88 -29.46 0.49
C PHE A 288 0.34 -30.19 -0.75
N GLY A 289 1.18 -30.94 -1.47
CA GLY A 289 0.75 -31.66 -2.67
C GLY A 289 0.62 -30.80 -3.94
N THR A 290 1.04 -29.52 -3.91
CA THR A 290 0.76 -28.52 -4.95
C THR A 290 1.96 -28.17 -5.84
N LEU A 291 3.11 -28.84 -5.68
CA LEU A 291 4.32 -28.52 -6.45
C LEU A 291 4.11 -28.61 -7.98
N GLY A 292 3.24 -29.52 -8.42
CA GLY A 292 2.92 -29.75 -9.84
C GLY A 292 1.72 -28.95 -10.36
N ASP A 293 1.11 -28.07 -9.55
CA ASP A 293 -0.05 -27.28 -9.98
C ASP A 293 0.36 -26.35 -11.15
N PRO A 294 -0.27 -26.44 -12.33
CA PRO A 294 0.05 -25.56 -13.45
C PRO A 294 -0.48 -24.14 -13.21
N ILE A 295 0.25 -23.14 -13.71
CA ILE A 295 -0.24 -21.75 -13.73
C ILE A 295 -1.15 -21.56 -14.94
N HIS A 296 -2.41 -21.23 -14.70
CA HIS A 296 -3.40 -20.99 -15.74
C HIS A 296 -3.40 -19.52 -16.17
N TRP A 297 -2.56 -19.18 -17.15
CA TRP A 297 -2.47 -17.82 -17.71
C TRP A 297 -3.71 -17.36 -18.47
N THR A 298 -4.59 -18.29 -18.87
CA THR A 298 -5.84 -18.03 -19.60
C THR A 298 -7.07 -17.97 -18.69
N LEU A 299 -6.89 -17.95 -17.36
CA LEU A 299 -7.98 -17.95 -16.39
C LEU A 299 -8.88 -16.71 -16.51
N VAL A 300 -8.34 -15.60 -17.01
CA VAL A 300 -9.09 -14.37 -17.32
C VAL A 300 -8.64 -13.81 -18.67
N SER A 301 -9.58 -13.32 -19.47
CA SER A 301 -9.24 -12.67 -20.74
C SER A 301 -8.76 -11.23 -20.52
N THR A 302 -7.95 -10.71 -21.45
CA THR A 302 -7.52 -9.31 -21.44
C THR A 302 -8.69 -8.33 -21.49
N THR A 303 -9.79 -8.70 -22.17
CA THR A 303 -11.03 -7.91 -22.18
C THR A 303 -11.66 -7.79 -20.80
N VAL A 304 -11.73 -8.89 -20.03
CA VAL A 304 -12.28 -8.85 -18.67
C VAL A 304 -11.36 -8.04 -17.75
N VAL A 305 -10.04 -8.19 -17.88
CA VAL A 305 -9.08 -7.37 -17.15
C VAL A 305 -9.33 -5.88 -17.43
N GLY A 306 -9.43 -5.47 -18.70
CA GLY A 306 -9.71 -4.07 -19.06
C GLY A 306 -11.01 -3.52 -18.45
N TRP A 307 -12.08 -4.32 -18.41
CA TRP A 307 -13.33 -3.91 -17.75
C TRP A 307 -13.18 -3.78 -16.23
N VAL A 308 -12.48 -4.71 -15.58
CA VAL A 308 -12.19 -4.62 -14.13
C VAL A 308 -11.40 -3.35 -13.83
N GLN A 309 -10.40 -3.02 -14.65
CA GLN A 309 -9.59 -1.82 -14.49
C GLN A 309 -10.43 -0.54 -14.61
N LEU A 310 -11.24 -0.43 -15.67
CA LEU A 310 -12.11 0.72 -15.89
C LEU A 310 -13.10 0.90 -14.74
N VAL A 311 -13.81 -0.17 -14.35
CA VAL A 311 -14.80 -0.11 -13.28
C VAL A 311 -14.15 0.23 -11.94
N ALA A 312 -13.00 -0.37 -11.62
CA ALA A 312 -12.28 -0.10 -10.38
C ALA A 312 -11.83 1.36 -10.26
N ILE A 313 -11.30 1.94 -11.34
CA ILE A 313 -10.89 3.36 -11.38
C ILE A 313 -12.11 4.26 -11.17
N VAL A 314 -13.19 4.06 -11.93
CA VAL A 314 -14.39 4.92 -11.87
C VAL A 314 -15.05 4.82 -10.50
N VAL A 315 -15.28 3.61 -9.98
CA VAL A 315 -15.93 3.41 -8.68
C VAL A 315 -15.05 3.95 -7.53
N GLY A 316 -13.73 3.72 -7.58
CA GLY A 316 -12.80 4.25 -6.58
C GLY A 316 -12.82 5.77 -6.51
N HIS A 317 -12.79 6.46 -7.66
CA HIS A 317 -12.87 7.92 -7.71
C HIS A 317 -14.26 8.46 -7.32
N MET A 318 -15.34 7.78 -7.71
CA MET A 318 -16.69 8.16 -7.29
C MET A 318 -16.85 8.06 -5.76
N ALA A 319 -16.38 6.97 -5.16
CA ALA A 319 -16.39 6.79 -3.71
C ALA A 319 -15.50 7.83 -3.00
N ALA A 320 -14.37 8.22 -3.60
CA ALA A 320 -13.53 9.30 -3.09
C ALA A 320 -14.26 10.65 -3.08
N VAL A 321 -14.96 11.00 -4.17
CA VAL A 321 -15.75 12.24 -4.25
C VAL A 321 -16.86 12.26 -3.21
N VAL A 322 -17.58 11.14 -3.02
CA VAL A 322 -18.60 11.01 -1.97
C VAL A 322 -17.97 11.18 -0.58
N ALA A 323 -16.86 10.50 -0.28
CA ALA A 323 -16.18 10.63 1.00
C ALA A 323 -15.71 12.08 1.28
N ALA A 324 -15.21 12.78 0.25
CA ALA A 324 -14.82 14.19 0.36
C ALA A 324 -16.05 15.11 0.55
N HIS A 325 -17.18 14.79 -0.09
CA HIS A 325 -18.44 15.50 0.06
C HIS A 325 -19.01 15.39 1.47
N ASP A 326 -19.06 14.18 2.01
CA ASP A 326 -19.55 13.95 3.36
C ASP A 326 -18.71 14.75 4.38
N ARG A 327 -17.37 14.74 4.26
CA ARG A 327 -16.49 15.57 5.10
C ARG A 327 -16.75 17.06 4.97
N ALA A 328 -17.09 17.54 3.77
CA ALA A 328 -17.34 18.96 3.54
C ALA A 328 -18.68 19.41 4.14
N VAL A 329 -19.74 18.61 3.97
CA VAL A 329 -21.08 18.90 4.48
C VAL A 329 -21.14 18.75 6.00
N GLU A 330 -20.37 17.84 6.59
CA GLU A 330 -20.21 17.74 8.05
C GLU A 330 -19.52 18.97 8.66
N ALA A 331 -18.60 19.61 7.91
CA ALA A 331 -17.74 20.66 8.44
C ALA A 331 -18.27 22.09 8.21
N TRP A 332 -19.03 22.34 7.14
CA TRP A 332 -19.40 23.70 6.73
C TRP A 332 -20.83 23.83 6.23
N SER A 333 -21.33 25.08 6.18
CA SER A 333 -22.63 25.39 5.59
C SER A 333 -22.68 25.02 4.09
N PRO A 334 -23.88 24.72 3.53
CA PRO A 334 -24.01 24.18 2.18
C PRO A 334 -23.24 24.96 1.10
N THR A 335 -23.31 26.29 1.12
CA THR A 335 -22.62 27.15 0.15
C THR A 335 -21.10 27.06 0.26
N LYS A 336 -20.56 26.99 1.50
CA LYS A 336 -19.11 26.84 1.72
C LYS A 336 -18.64 25.44 1.37
N ALA A 337 -19.41 24.42 1.73
CA ALA A 337 -19.13 23.02 1.41
C ALA A 337 -19.01 22.81 -0.10
N ILE A 338 -19.99 23.26 -0.89
CA ILE A 338 -19.95 23.11 -2.36
C ILE A 338 -18.73 23.85 -2.96
N ARG A 339 -18.49 25.10 -2.54
CA ARG A 339 -17.40 25.91 -3.10
C ARG A 339 -16.01 25.37 -2.75
N SER A 340 -15.84 24.75 -1.58
CA SER A 340 -14.56 24.17 -1.18
C SER A 340 -14.19 22.92 -1.97
N GLN A 341 -15.17 22.28 -2.62
CA GLN A 341 -14.97 21.05 -3.38
C GLN A 341 -14.49 21.27 -4.82
N TYR A 342 -14.75 22.42 -5.45
CA TYR A 342 -14.37 22.64 -6.85
C TYR A 342 -12.88 22.35 -7.16
N PRO A 343 -11.91 22.81 -6.35
CA PRO A 343 -10.50 22.52 -6.61
C PRO A 343 -10.19 21.02 -6.52
N MET A 344 -10.79 20.32 -5.55
CA MET A 344 -10.61 18.89 -5.39
C MET A 344 -11.25 18.11 -6.53
N LEU A 345 -12.43 18.52 -6.99
CA LEU A 345 -13.11 17.91 -8.14
C LEU A 345 -12.26 18.00 -9.41
N VAL A 346 -11.65 19.16 -9.68
CA VAL A 346 -10.73 19.32 -10.83
C VAL A 346 -9.55 18.35 -10.73
N VAL A 347 -8.93 18.22 -9.56
CA VAL A 347 -7.82 17.27 -9.36
C VAL A 347 -8.29 15.82 -9.50
N MET A 348 -9.47 15.46 -8.98
CA MET A 348 -10.04 14.12 -9.14
C MET A 348 -10.30 13.77 -10.60
N VAL A 349 -10.84 14.70 -11.39
CA VAL A 349 -11.03 14.51 -12.83
C VAL A 349 -9.70 14.34 -13.54
N ALA A 350 -8.71 15.20 -13.23
CA ALA A 350 -7.37 15.09 -13.80
C ALA A 350 -6.70 13.75 -13.47
N TYR A 351 -6.79 13.28 -12.22
CA TYR A 351 -6.31 11.96 -11.81
C TYR A 351 -7.04 10.84 -12.53
N THR A 352 -8.36 10.92 -12.69
CA THR A 352 -9.13 9.90 -13.42
C THR A 352 -8.71 9.86 -14.88
N MET A 353 -8.54 11.01 -15.53
CA MET A 353 -8.06 11.06 -16.92
C MET A 353 -6.66 10.46 -17.05
N ALA A 354 -5.74 10.82 -16.15
CA ALA A 354 -4.40 10.24 -16.12
C ALA A 354 -4.46 8.72 -15.89
N ALA A 355 -5.26 8.24 -14.93
CA ALA A 355 -5.49 6.83 -14.64
C ALA A 355 -5.86 6.04 -15.91
N LEU A 356 -6.86 6.55 -16.63
CA LEU A 356 -7.39 5.90 -17.83
C LEU A 356 -6.35 5.86 -18.93
N VAL A 357 -5.56 6.93 -19.10
CA VAL A 357 -4.44 6.96 -20.06
C VAL A 357 -3.37 5.94 -19.69
N LEU A 358 -3.03 5.81 -18.41
CA LEU A 358 -1.99 4.88 -17.93
C LEU A 358 -2.40 3.40 -18.07
N VAL A 359 -3.69 3.11 -18.04
CA VAL A 359 -4.20 1.74 -18.25
C VAL A 359 -4.40 1.43 -19.74
N ALA A 360 -4.73 2.44 -20.55
CA ALA A 360 -5.02 2.25 -21.97
C ALA A 360 -3.78 2.33 -22.90
N GLY A 361 -2.73 3.03 -22.48
CA GLY A 361 -1.53 3.34 -23.29
C GLY A 361 -0.33 2.45 -22.99
#